data_AF-X1KR53-F1
#
_entry.id   AF-X1KR53-F1
#
_cell.length_a   1.000
_cell.length_b   1.000
_cell.length_c   1.000
_cell.angle_alpha   90.00
_cell.angle_beta   90.00
_cell.angle_gamma   90.00
#
_symmetry.space_group_name_H-M   'P 1'
#
loop_
_entity.id
_entity.type
_entity.pdbx_description
1 polymer ?
#
loop_
_entity_poly.entity_id
_entity_poly.type
_entity_poly.pdbx_seq_one_letter_code
_entity_poly.pdbx_strand_id
1 'polypeptide(L)'
;MHYALSQDPDLIILDDPISSFDSNKKYAILNRLFSSSKSKTFYTRTVLMLTHDLQPIIDCLVNDKPRRELVSACFLQCKEGVISEQEITPDDVQSLPKLLMQTSKNEALNIVHRVASLRRLLEYITDDDTSQELAYHI
;
A
#
# COMPACT_ATOMS: atom_id res chain seq x y z
N MET A 1 19.71 -8.92 -1.17
CA MET A 1 19.70 -9.15 0.30
C MET A 1 20.96 -9.81 0.83
N HIS A 2 21.28 -11.07 0.49
CA HIS A 2 22.42 -11.79 1.09
C HIS A 2 23.77 -11.11 0.90
N TYR A 3 24.04 -10.60 -0.30
CA TYR A 3 25.25 -9.82 -0.58
C TYR A 3 25.33 -8.56 0.28
N ALA A 4 24.26 -7.75 0.35
CA ALA A 4 24.24 -6.57 1.20
C ALA A 4 24.52 -6.92 2.66
N LEU A 5 23.88 -7.96 3.21
CA LEU A 5 24.15 -8.40 4.58
C LEU A 5 25.59 -8.89 4.80
N SER A 6 26.26 -9.44 3.78
CA SER A 6 27.65 -9.88 3.92
C SER A 6 28.65 -8.73 3.94
N GLN A 7 28.24 -7.53 3.49
CA GLN A 7 29.07 -6.33 3.54
C GLN A 7 28.88 -5.52 4.84
N ASP A 8 27.93 -5.92 5.69
CA ASP A 8 27.54 -5.23 6.94
C ASP A 8 27.43 -3.69 6.82
N PRO A 9 26.60 -3.18 5.90
CA PRO A 9 26.48 -1.74 5.66
C PRO A 9 25.68 -1.03 6.76
N ASP A 10 26.02 0.24 6.98
CA ASP A 10 25.26 1.14 7.86
C ASP A 10 23.92 1.60 7.25
N LEU A 11 23.83 1.63 5.91
CA LEU A 11 22.64 2.05 5.16
C LEU A 11 22.41 1.12 3.96
N ILE A 12 21.15 0.71 3.77
CA ILE A 12 20.72 -0.10 2.62
C ILE A 12 19.72 0.73 1.82
N ILE A 13 19.98 0.90 0.52
CA ILE A 13 19.06 1.56 -0.41
C ILE A 13 18.37 0.49 -1.26
N LEU A 14 17.04 0.51 -1.27
CA LEU A 14 16.21 -0.35 -2.09
C LEU A 14 15.54 0.51 -3.17
N ASP A 15 16.05 0.41 -4.39
CA ASP A 15 15.46 1.07 -5.57
C ASP A 15 14.41 0.14 -6.20
N ASP A 16 13.15 0.50 -6.01
CA ASP A 16 11.95 -0.16 -6.49
C ASP A 16 11.94 -1.71 -6.37
N PRO A 17 12.16 -2.26 -5.16
CA PRO A 17 12.50 -3.67 -4.97
C PRO A 17 11.37 -4.67 -5.28
N ILE A 18 10.13 -4.20 -5.42
CA ILE A 18 8.94 -5.06 -5.47
C ILE A 18 7.98 -4.76 -6.63
N SER A 19 8.17 -3.69 -7.40
CA SER A 19 7.18 -3.22 -8.38
C SER A 19 6.86 -4.22 -9.48
N SER A 20 7.85 -5.04 -9.87
CA SER A 20 7.74 -6.02 -10.95
C SER A 20 6.96 -7.29 -10.58
N PHE A 21 6.47 -7.40 -9.34
CA PHE A 21 5.80 -8.60 -8.83
C PHE A 21 4.27 -8.42 -8.73
N ASP A 22 3.52 -9.52 -8.58
CA ASP A 22 2.10 -9.48 -8.22
C ASP A 22 1.90 -9.19 -6.73
N SER A 23 0.69 -8.81 -6.31
CA SER A 23 0.37 -8.39 -4.94
C SER A 23 0.78 -9.43 -3.88
N ASN A 24 0.60 -10.73 -4.14
CA ASN A 24 0.96 -11.78 -3.19
C ASN A 24 2.49 -11.88 -3.04
N LYS A 25 3.21 -11.81 -4.17
CA LYS A 25 4.68 -11.82 -4.17
C LYS A 25 5.26 -10.55 -3.54
N LYS A 26 4.66 -9.38 -3.75
CA LYS A 26 5.06 -8.11 -3.11
C LYS A 26 5.08 -8.25 -1.59
N TYR A 27 3.96 -8.71 -1.01
CA TYR A 27 3.87 -8.97 0.43
C TYR A 27 4.90 -10.01 0.90
N ALA A 28 5.04 -11.11 0.17
CA ALA A 28 6.00 -12.16 0.54
C ALA A 28 7.45 -11.65 0.56
N ILE A 29 7.82 -10.79 -0.39
CA ILE A 29 9.14 -10.17 -0.46
C ILE A 29 9.33 -9.19 0.71
N LEU A 30 8.39 -8.26 0.93
CA LEU A 30 8.47 -7.31 2.06
C LEU A 30 8.58 -8.05 3.40
N ASN A 31 7.72 -9.05 3.61
CA ASN A 31 7.78 -9.89 4.81
C ASN A 31 9.10 -10.67 4.88
N ARG A 32 9.68 -11.12 3.77
CA ARG A 32 11.01 -11.75 3.79
C ARG A 32 12.11 -10.76 4.16
N LEU A 33 12.06 -9.54 3.64
CA LEU A 33 13.06 -8.51 3.88
C LEU A 33 13.02 -8.00 5.32
N PHE A 34 11.83 -7.89 5.92
CA PHE A 34 11.68 -7.21 7.21
C PHE A 34 11.12 -8.09 8.35
N SER A 35 10.98 -9.40 8.15
CA SER A 35 10.53 -10.30 9.21
C SER A 35 11.50 -10.35 10.40
N SER A 36 10.94 -10.19 11.60
CA SER A 36 11.67 -10.28 12.88
C SER A 36 12.01 -11.72 13.28
N SER A 37 11.39 -12.73 12.67
CA SER A 37 11.55 -14.14 13.03
C SER A 37 12.61 -14.89 12.23
N LYS A 38 13.30 -14.22 11.30
CA LYS A 38 14.28 -14.83 10.40
C LYS A 38 15.69 -14.30 10.69
N SER A 39 16.70 -15.16 10.61
CA SER A 39 18.10 -14.85 10.97
C SER A 39 18.88 -14.03 9.93
N LYS A 40 18.29 -13.71 8.78
CA LYS A 40 18.91 -12.93 7.69
C LYS A 40 17.88 -12.00 7.06
N THR A 41 17.62 -10.88 7.72
CA THR A 41 16.66 -9.85 7.29
C THR A 41 17.26 -8.46 7.48
N PHE A 42 16.59 -7.47 6.91
CA PHE A 42 16.85 -6.06 7.12
C PHE A 42 16.08 -5.51 8.33
N TYR A 43 15.45 -6.37 9.14
CA TYR A 43 14.86 -5.97 10.40
C TYR A 43 15.92 -5.30 11.27
N THR A 44 15.58 -4.16 11.90
CA THR A 44 16.48 -3.30 12.70
C THR A 44 17.69 -2.70 11.97
N ARG A 45 17.76 -2.79 10.64
CA ARG A 45 18.77 -2.09 9.83
C ARG A 45 18.21 -0.77 9.31
N THR A 46 19.10 0.19 9.05
CA THR A 46 18.72 1.45 8.41
C THR A 46 18.49 1.18 6.92
N VAL A 47 17.24 1.31 6.47
CA VAL A 47 16.85 1.05 5.08
C VAL A 47 16.12 2.27 4.53
N LEU A 48 16.58 2.76 3.38
CA LEU A 48 15.84 3.70 2.54
C LEU A 48 15.21 2.91 1.39
N MET A 49 13.89 2.88 1.32
CA MET A 49 13.15 2.25 0.22
C MET A 49 12.50 3.32 -0.64
N LEU A 50 12.83 3.34 -1.92
CA LEU A 50 12.23 4.21 -2.92
C LEU A 50 11.36 3.35 -3.81
N THR A 51 10.06 3.65 -3.88
CA THR A 51 9.13 2.92 -4.73
C THR A 51 7.98 3.81 -5.15
N HIS A 52 7.35 3.47 -6.27
CA HIS A 52 6.10 4.05 -6.72
C HIS A 52 4.87 3.25 -6.24
N ASP A 53 5.09 2.17 -5.50
CA ASP A 53 4.05 1.29 -4.99
C ASP A 53 3.57 1.73 -3.58
N LEU A 54 2.25 1.72 -3.36
CA LEU A 54 1.63 2.06 -2.07
C LEU A 54 1.44 0.84 -1.15
N GLN A 55 1.57 -0.38 -1.66
CA GLN A 55 1.41 -1.61 -0.87
C GLN A 55 2.34 -1.66 0.36
N PRO A 56 3.64 -1.28 0.29
CA PRO A 56 4.50 -1.22 1.47
C PRO A 56 3.99 -0.24 2.53
N ILE A 57 3.43 0.89 2.10
CA ILE A 57 2.88 1.90 3.01
C ILE A 57 1.68 1.31 3.74
N ILE A 58 0.79 0.62 3.04
CA ILE A 58 -0.36 -0.07 3.66
C ILE A 58 0.13 -1.15 4.65
N ASP A 59 1.09 -1.97 4.23
CA ASP A 59 1.58 -3.08 5.06
C ASP A 59 2.31 -2.61 6.33
N CYS A 60 3.10 -1.55 6.23
CA CYS A 60 3.88 -1.02 7.35
C CYS A 60 3.06 -0.06 8.24
N LEU A 61 2.33 0.89 7.64
CA LEU A 61 1.58 1.88 8.41
C LEU A 61 0.23 1.35 8.90
N VAL A 62 -0.53 0.62 8.08
CA VAL A 62 -1.88 0.17 8.48
C VAL A 62 -1.81 -1.18 9.18
N ASN A 63 -1.12 -2.16 8.58
CA ASN A 63 -1.10 -3.54 9.07
C ASN A 63 -0.04 -3.81 10.15
N ASP A 64 0.78 -2.80 10.52
CA ASP A 64 1.81 -2.87 11.56
C ASP A 64 2.84 -4.00 11.35
N LYS A 65 3.21 -4.25 10.09
CA LYS A 65 4.19 -5.28 9.69
C LYS A 65 5.36 -4.62 8.96
N PRO A 66 6.59 -4.61 9.52
CA PRO A 66 7.07 -5.36 10.68
C PRO A 66 6.72 -4.74 12.04
N ARG A 67 6.85 -3.40 12.17
CA ARG A 67 6.41 -2.54 13.28
C ARG A 67 6.32 -1.11 12.76
N ARG A 68 5.17 -0.47 12.90
CA ARG A 68 4.88 0.90 12.47
C ARG A 68 5.85 1.90 13.08
N GLU A 69 6.20 1.74 14.35
CA GLU A 69 7.11 2.63 15.09
C GLU A 69 8.53 2.72 14.49
N LEU A 70 8.92 1.72 13.71
CA LEU A 70 10.24 1.66 13.07
C LEU A 70 10.23 2.19 11.62
N VAL A 71 9.08 2.66 11.15
CA VAL A 71 8.88 3.06 9.76
C VAL A 71 8.47 4.52 9.69
N SER A 72 9.23 5.29 8.91
CA SER A 72 8.83 6.62 8.44
C SER A 72 8.50 6.51 6.96
N ALA A 73 7.40 7.13 6.54
CA ALA A 73 6.92 7.11 5.16
C ALA A 73 6.68 8.54 4.67
N CYS A 74 7.23 8.87 3.50
CA CYS A 74 7.09 10.17 2.87
C CYS A 74 6.69 10.01 1.40
N PHE A 75 5.79 10.85 0.93
CA PHE A 75 5.51 11.06 -0.49
C PHE A 75 6.48 12.10 -1.05
N LEU A 76 7.30 11.69 -2.02
CA LEU A 76 8.22 12.58 -2.71
C LEU A 76 7.53 13.19 -3.94
N GLN A 77 7.51 14.51 -4.02
CA GLN A 77 6.97 15.23 -5.19
C GLN A 77 7.97 16.27 -5.70
N CYS A 78 7.97 16.49 -7.01
CA CYS A 78 8.72 17.57 -7.66
C CYS A 78 7.74 18.56 -8.28
N LYS A 79 7.77 19.82 -7.83
CA LYS A 79 6.96 20.92 -8.39
C LYS A 79 7.90 22.05 -8.77
N GLU A 80 7.82 22.51 -10.01
CA GLU A 80 8.66 23.60 -10.53
C GLU A 80 10.17 23.37 -10.34
N GLY A 81 10.62 22.10 -10.38
CA GLY A 81 12.02 21.73 -10.16
C GLY A 81 12.45 21.64 -8.69
N VAL A 82 11.54 21.91 -7.74
CA VAL A 82 11.78 21.77 -6.30
C VAL A 82 11.24 20.43 -5.81
N ILE A 83 12.13 19.62 -5.24
CA ILE A 83 11.74 18.36 -4.58
C ILE A 83 11.29 18.69 -3.15
N SER A 84 10.13 18.15 -2.78
CA SER A 84 9.58 18.24 -1.43
C SER A 84 9.10 16.87 -0.97
N GLU A 85 9.19 16.65 0.34
CA GLU A 85 8.69 15.45 1.00
C GLU A 85 7.44 15.81 1.79
N GLN A 86 6.43 14.96 1.73
CA GLN A 86 5.22 15.06 2.54
C GLN A 86 5.08 13.79 3.35
N GLU A 87 5.06 13.90 4.68
CA GLU A 87 4.85 12.76 5.56
C GLU A 87 3.50 12.07 5.27
N ILE A 88 3.51 10.73 5.31
CA ILE A 88 2.32 9.90 5.16
C ILE A 88 2.02 9.26 6.51
N THR A 89 0.83 9.53 7.03
CA THR A 89 0.32 8.99 8.28
C THR A 89 -0.72 7.90 8.01
N PRO A 90 -1.07 7.05 9.00
CA PRO A 90 -2.14 6.07 8.84
C PRO A 90 -3.49 6.69 8.46
N ASP A 91 -3.75 7.94 8.86
CA ASP A 91 -5.01 8.65 8.56
C ASP A 91 -5.11 9.07 7.09
N ASP A 92 -3.98 9.16 6.38
CA ASP A 92 -3.94 9.43 4.94
C ASP A 92 -4.31 8.19 4.10
N VAL A 93 -4.37 7.01 4.71
CA VAL A 93 -4.69 5.76 4.02
C VAL A 93 -6.16 5.40 4.21
N GLN A 94 -6.95 5.53 3.14
CA GLN A 94 -8.37 5.19 3.16
C GLN A 94 -8.73 4.03 2.23
N SER A 95 -9.55 3.11 2.75
CA SER A 95 -10.15 2.02 1.97
C SER A 95 -11.13 2.59 0.94
N LEU A 96 -10.97 2.20 -0.33
CA LEU A 96 -11.83 2.66 -1.43
C LEU A 96 -13.33 2.41 -1.18
N PRO A 97 -13.79 1.22 -0.72
CA PRO A 97 -15.19 1.01 -0.36
C PRO A 97 -15.72 1.99 0.70
N LYS A 98 -14.91 2.29 1.73
CA LYS A 98 -15.29 3.26 2.77
C LYS A 98 -15.43 4.66 2.19
N LEU A 99 -14.50 5.08 1.34
CA LEU A 99 -14.55 6.37 0.65
C LEU A 99 -15.80 6.48 -0.23
N LEU A 100 -16.06 5.48 -1.08
CA LEU A 100 -17.23 5.47 -1.96
C LEU A 100 -18.55 5.52 -1.18
N MET A 101 -18.64 4.78 -0.07
CA MET A 101 -19.79 4.81 0.83
C MET A 101 -19.99 6.21 1.43
N GLN A 102 -18.94 6.84 1.96
CA GLN A 102 -19.01 8.19 2.51
C GLN A 102 -19.44 9.22 1.46
N THR A 103 -18.84 9.17 0.26
CA THR A 103 -19.16 10.06 -0.85
C THR A 103 -20.60 9.91 -1.32
N SER A 104 -21.13 8.68 -1.41
CA SER A 104 -22.53 8.44 -1.80
C SER A 104 -23.56 9.06 -0.84
N LYS A 105 -23.24 9.07 0.46
CA LYS A 105 -24.10 9.59 1.53
C LYS A 105 -23.94 11.09 1.76
N ASN A 106 -22.92 11.73 1.20
CA ASN A 106 -22.65 13.14 1.43
C ASN A 106 -23.60 14.04 0.61
N GLU A 107 -24.62 14.61 1.27
CA GLU A 107 -25.63 15.46 0.65
C GLU A 107 -25.10 16.82 0.15
N ALA A 108 -23.92 17.24 0.61
CA ALA A 108 -23.28 18.45 0.10
C ALA A 108 -22.73 18.27 -1.33
N LEU A 109 -22.57 17.03 -1.80
CA LEU A 109 -22.10 16.72 -3.15
C LEU A 109 -23.27 16.61 -4.14
N ASN A 110 -23.00 16.94 -5.39
CA ASN A 110 -23.96 16.79 -6.48
C ASN A 110 -24.44 15.32 -6.60
N ILE A 111 -25.73 15.13 -6.90
CA ILE A 111 -26.37 13.83 -7.09
C ILE A 111 -25.62 12.91 -8.06
N VAL A 112 -25.04 13.45 -9.14
CA VAL A 112 -24.28 12.68 -10.12
C VAL A 112 -23.04 12.06 -9.47
N HIS A 113 -22.30 12.82 -8.65
CA HIS A 113 -21.12 12.31 -7.96
C HIS A 113 -21.52 11.21 -6.97
N ARG A 114 -22.57 11.43 -6.18
CA ARG A 114 -23.08 10.48 -5.19
C ARG A 114 -23.54 9.17 -5.82
N VAL A 115 -24.32 9.25 -6.91
CA VAL A 115 -24.84 8.09 -7.65
C VAL A 115 -23.69 7.33 -8.32
N ALA A 116 -22.72 8.02 -8.92
CA ALA A 116 -21.55 7.38 -9.51
C ALA A 116 -20.72 6.64 -8.45
N SER A 117 -20.51 7.24 -7.28
CA SER A 117 -19.81 6.58 -6.16
C SER A 117 -20.58 5.38 -5.62
N LEU A 118 -21.91 5.49 -5.49
CA LEU A 118 -22.76 4.37 -5.06
C LEU A 118 -22.73 3.22 -6.07
N ARG A 119 -22.85 3.51 -7.37
CA ARG A 119 -22.76 2.51 -8.42
C ARG A 119 -21.43 1.77 -8.35
N ARG A 120 -20.32 2.51 -8.28
CA ARG A 120 -18.98 1.92 -8.20
C ARG A 120 -18.78 1.09 -6.93
N LEU A 121 -19.42 1.48 -5.83
CA LEU A 121 -19.43 0.70 -4.60
C LEU A 121 -20.19 -0.62 -4.76
N LEU A 122 -21.35 -0.61 -5.43
CA LEU A 122 -22.11 -1.82 -5.71
C LEU A 122 -21.33 -2.76 -6.61
N GLU A 123 -20.72 -2.25 -7.68
CA GLU A 123 -19.83 -3.05 -8.57
C GLU A 123 -18.70 -3.72 -7.78
N TYR A 124 -18.11 -3.01 -6.82
CA TYR A 124 -17.06 -3.56 -5.95
C TYR A 124 -17.56 -4.65 -5.00
N ILE A 125 -18.78 -4.53 -4.45
CA ILE A 125 -19.34 -5.50 -3.50
C ILE A 125 -19.88 -6.76 -4.21
N THR A 126 -20.39 -6.63 -5.43
CA THR A 126 -20.98 -7.76 -6.17
C THR A 126 -19.95 -8.75 -6.70
N ASP A 127 -18.68 -8.36 -6.82
CA ASP A 127 -17.64 -9.20 -7.40
C ASP A 127 -17.11 -10.30 -6.45
N ASP A 128 -17.45 -10.25 -5.15
CA ASP A 128 -16.88 -11.15 -4.14
C ASP A 128 -17.64 -12.49 -3.93
N ASP A 129 -18.79 -12.74 -4.56
CA ASP A 129 -19.40 -14.11 -4.52
C ASP A 129 -20.60 -14.40 -5.46
N THR A 130 -21.19 -13.43 -6.16
CA THR A 130 -22.49 -13.67 -6.87
C THR A 130 -22.41 -13.72 -8.39
N SER A 131 -21.29 -13.31 -9.00
CA SER A 131 -21.16 -13.26 -10.46
C SER A 131 -20.86 -14.63 -11.11
N GLN A 132 -20.32 -15.61 -10.37
CA GLN A 132 -20.07 -16.95 -10.93
C GLN A 132 -21.33 -17.84 -11.00
N GLU A 133 -22.33 -17.63 -10.15
CA GLU A 133 -23.57 -18.44 -10.18
C GLU A 133 -24.57 -18.01 -11.28
N LEU A 134 -24.52 -16.75 -11.72
CA LEU A 134 -25.44 -16.26 -12.77
C LEU A 134 -25.06 -16.71 -14.19
N ALA A 135 -23.83 -17.20 -14.40
CA ALA A 135 -23.36 -17.68 -15.71
C ALA A 135 -23.87 -19.09 -16.07
N TYR A 136 -24.47 -19.83 -15.12
CA TYR A 136 -24.96 -21.20 -15.33
C TYR A 136 -26.50 -21.32 -15.35
N HIS A 137 -27.23 -20.20 -15.36
CA HIS A 137 -28.68 -20.18 -15.47
C HIS A 137 -29.15 -19.44 -16.74
N ILE A 138 -28.73 -19.94 -17.90
CA ILE A 138 -29.47 -19.84 -19.18
C ILE A 138 -29.32 -21.18 -19.91
#